data_AF-A0A1J4Z756-F1
#
_entry.id   AF-A0A1J4Z756-F1
#
_cell.length_a   1.000
_cell.length_b   1.000
_cell.length_c   1.000
_cell.angle_alpha   90.00
_cell.angle_beta   90.00
_cell.angle_gamma   90.00
#
_symmetry.space_group_name_H-M   'P 1'
#
loop_
_entity.id
_entity.type
_entity.pdbx_description
1 polymer ?
#
loop_
_entity_poly.entity_id
_entity_poly.type
_entity_poly.pdbx_seq_one_letter_code
_entity_poly.pdbx_strand_id
1 'polypeptide(L)'
;MLNQRPQFGSAHISLVLVGLMWVLPFLYPYHAYPITTFYQEWLTALLGVLALPLLLTSRFWQAPQVPGIVLLPIGMMMLLLLQFIAGQVGHFDQVLLLSLYFLFAALLMLLGQHLRSELGLPRVALVLAACLLVGAELNTLAGILQHYRWHTFLDGLITGKVSAAVFGNIAQPNHYANYIALGLCSLGLLHTRFGWRAGLTALLATPMLFVLVLSGSRSAWLYLSCILLLAWLWQRRDRALRPLFGYAAALWLGYLLMHGLVQLPWLQGGSGGSVTAAERLFGEAASGSIRLHLWREAGLIFAQYPLFGAGFGQFAWQHLLLAAELHNPGVSGLYNNAHNIVFQLAAETGLAGLAVLFVTLGLWAWQAFVRRAQFTPEHWWGYAVLAVLAIHSLLEYPLWYAHFIGIAALLLGVFDETGHRLELRSTGRFSVAAILVLGAALLWQGLQSYRHLENASSARQAAASGIAAEKRAHDELLASLDYPLFSSYAQLFIAGMMEPGEEKLAQKLSLNGHALRFIPTATLSYHQAWLLAWSGQPQAARNQLERSIWAYPAEYPRAHDELTQLATRQPERFQPLLEFATLKYEEYRSAAVSAR
;
A
#
# COMPACT_ATOMS: atom_id res chain seq x y z
N MET A 1 -37.19 18.49 31.75
CA MET A 1 -36.53 18.14 30.47
C MET A 1 -36.01 19.41 29.79
N LEU A 2 -34.99 20.04 30.37
CA LEU A 2 -34.46 21.32 29.90
C LEU A 2 -32.97 21.18 29.57
N ASN A 3 -32.61 21.53 28.34
CA ASN A 3 -31.29 21.96 27.88
C ASN A 3 -30.07 21.08 28.22
N GLN A 4 -29.94 19.93 27.55
CA GLN A 4 -28.60 19.45 27.18
C GLN A 4 -28.21 20.11 25.86
N ARG A 5 -27.52 21.26 25.92
CA ARG A 5 -26.74 21.72 24.77
C ARG A 5 -25.81 20.56 24.37
N PRO A 6 -25.68 20.17 23.09
CA PRO A 6 -24.67 19.20 22.71
C PRO A 6 -23.31 19.79 23.06
N GLN A 7 -22.71 19.35 24.17
CA GLN A 7 -21.32 19.66 24.47
C GLN A 7 -20.49 18.91 23.42
N PHE A 8 -19.90 19.65 22.49
CA PHE A 8 -18.86 19.16 21.60
C PHE A 8 -17.65 18.75 22.45
N GLY A 9 -17.69 17.52 22.96
CA GLY A 9 -16.60 16.92 23.73
C GLY A 9 -15.44 16.48 22.83
N SER A 10 -14.27 16.27 23.42
CA SER A 10 -13.06 15.79 22.74
C SER A 10 -13.28 14.56 21.86
N ALA A 11 -14.16 13.63 22.26
CA ALA A 11 -14.49 12.45 21.48
C ALA A 11 -15.15 12.78 20.13
N HIS A 12 -15.98 13.83 20.05
CA HIS A 12 -16.59 14.26 18.80
C HIS A 12 -15.56 14.88 17.86
N ILE A 13 -14.61 15.66 18.41
CA ILE A 13 -13.50 16.25 17.62
C ILE A 13 -12.64 15.13 17.03
N SER A 14 -12.24 14.14 17.84
CA SER A 14 -11.48 12.99 17.35
C SER A 14 -12.24 12.19 16.30
N LEU A 15 -13.55 11.97 16.48
CA LEU A 15 -14.36 11.28 15.47
C LEU A 15 -14.44 12.06 14.15
N VAL A 16 -14.56 13.39 14.20
CA VAL A 16 -14.53 14.25 13.00
C VAL A 16 -13.17 14.17 12.31
N LEU A 17 -12.06 14.22 13.05
CA LEU A 17 -10.71 14.12 12.49
C LEU A 17 -10.46 12.75 11.84
N VAL A 18 -10.95 11.65 12.46
CA VAL A 18 -10.95 10.32 11.83
C VAL A 18 -11.83 10.29 10.58
N GLY A 19 -13.01 10.92 10.61
CA GLY A 19 -13.86 11.06 9.43
C GLY A 19 -13.16 11.79 8.29
N LEU A 20 -12.46 12.89 8.58
CA LEU A 20 -11.65 13.62 7.61
C LEU A 20 -10.46 12.78 7.10
N MET A 21 -9.83 12.00 7.98
CA MET A 21 -8.77 11.04 7.62
C MET A 21 -9.27 10.01 6.61
N TRP A 22 -10.55 9.64 6.68
CA TRP A 22 -11.17 8.69 5.75
C TRP A 22 -11.65 9.34 4.45
N VAL A 23 -11.53 10.66 4.27
CA VAL A 23 -12.01 11.40 3.09
C VAL A 23 -10.87 12.11 2.36
N LEU A 24 -10.17 13.01 3.05
CA LEU A 24 -9.24 13.96 2.43
C LEU A 24 -8.03 13.29 1.75
N PRO A 25 -7.37 12.28 2.35
CA PRO A 25 -6.28 11.56 1.68
C PRO A 25 -6.68 10.95 0.34
N PHE A 26 -7.90 10.43 0.24
CA PHE A 26 -8.42 9.81 -0.99
C PHE A 26 -8.82 10.82 -2.06
N LEU A 27 -8.89 12.11 -1.73
CA LEU A 27 -9.22 13.19 -2.66
C LEU A 27 -8.00 13.99 -3.10
N TYR A 28 -6.82 13.71 -2.53
CA TYR A 28 -5.61 14.47 -2.81
C TYR A 28 -5.11 14.20 -4.24
N PRO A 29 -5.04 15.22 -5.13
CA PRO A 29 -4.84 15.00 -6.56
C PRO A 29 -3.36 14.97 -7.00
N TYR A 30 -2.44 15.35 -6.11
CA TYR A 30 -1.04 15.53 -6.45
C TYR A 30 -0.20 14.29 -6.10
N HIS A 31 0.44 13.73 -7.12
CA HIS A 31 1.24 12.50 -7.05
C HIS A 31 2.61 12.75 -7.67
N ALA A 32 3.66 12.73 -6.86
CA ALA A 32 5.03 13.01 -7.28
C ALA A 32 5.97 11.83 -6.97
N TYR A 33 7.00 11.64 -7.78
CA TYR A 33 8.08 10.70 -7.47
C TYR A 33 9.00 11.28 -6.38
N PRO A 34 9.67 10.42 -5.57
CA PRO A 34 9.75 8.96 -5.69
C PRO A 34 8.57 8.16 -5.14
N ILE A 35 7.72 8.76 -4.29
CA ILE A 35 6.63 8.06 -3.61
C ILE A 35 5.32 8.75 -3.97
N THR A 36 4.63 8.26 -5.00
CA THR A 36 3.44 8.89 -5.58
C THR A 36 2.26 9.01 -4.61
N THR A 37 2.27 8.28 -3.51
CA THR A 37 1.26 8.30 -2.44
C THR A 37 1.67 9.13 -1.23
N PHE A 38 2.88 9.71 -1.19
CA PHE A 38 3.45 10.33 0.01
C PHE A 38 2.51 11.32 0.68
N TYR A 39 1.96 12.27 -0.08
CA TYR A 39 1.09 13.32 0.47
C TYR A 39 -0.23 12.77 1.01
N GLN A 40 -0.77 11.71 0.40
CA GLN A 40 -1.97 11.02 0.90
C GLN A 40 -1.66 10.37 2.25
N GLU A 41 -0.54 9.69 2.35
CA GLU A 41 -0.12 8.99 3.56
C GLU A 41 0.26 9.97 4.68
N TRP A 42 0.96 11.04 4.34
CA TRP A 42 1.31 12.12 5.26
C TRP A 42 0.06 12.80 5.82
N LEU A 43 -0.92 13.13 4.96
CA LEU A 43 -2.18 13.74 5.40
C LEU A 43 -2.99 12.78 6.29
N THR A 44 -2.95 11.48 5.99
CA THR A 44 -3.57 10.45 6.84
C THR A 44 -2.92 10.44 8.22
N ALA A 45 -1.59 10.36 8.27
CA ALA A 45 -0.83 10.35 9.51
C ALA A 45 -1.07 11.62 10.32
N LEU A 46 -1.10 12.80 9.67
CA LEU A 46 -1.41 14.07 10.31
C LEU A 46 -2.80 14.04 10.98
N LEU A 47 -3.84 13.70 10.22
CA LEU A 47 -5.22 13.69 10.73
C LEU A 47 -5.40 12.64 11.84
N GLY A 48 -4.75 11.49 11.72
CA GLY A 48 -4.71 10.47 12.76
C GLY A 48 -4.01 10.96 14.03
N VAL A 49 -2.82 11.55 13.93
CA VAL A 49 -2.08 12.14 15.07
C VAL A 49 -2.91 13.22 15.75
N LEU A 50 -3.60 14.07 14.98
CA LEU A 50 -4.49 15.10 15.52
C LEU A 50 -5.74 14.51 16.20
N ALA A 51 -6.18 13.30 15.82
CA ALA A 51 -7.32 12.62 16.45
C ALA A 51 -6.95 11.91 17.77
N LEU A 52 -5.68 11.54 17.96
CA LEU A 52 -5.19 10.80 19.12
C LEU A 52 -5.12 11.53 20.48
N PRO A 53 -5.18 12.87 20.62
CA PRO A 53 -5.19 13.54 21.92
C PRO A 53 -6.33 13.10 22.85
N LEU A 54 -7.39 12.48 22.33
CA LEU A 54 -8.43 11.85 23.15
C LEU A 54 -7.85 10.80 24.11
N LEU A 55 -6.80 10.08 23.71
CA LEU A 55 -6.09 9.10 24.54
C LEU A 55 -5.27 9.75 25.66
N LEU A 56 -5.07 11.08 25.65
CA LEU A 56 -4.41 11.82 26.72
C LEU A 56 -5.37 12.33 27.80
N THR A 57 -6.67 12.16 27.60
CA THR A 57 -7.69 12.65 28.53
C THR A 57 -7.61 11.91 29.86
N SER A 58 -7.87 12.62 30.96
CA SER A 58 -7.91 12.00 32.30
C SER A 58 -8.94 10.86 32.36
N ARG A 59 -10.05 11.00 31.64
CA ARG A 59 -11.13 10.01 31.55
C ARG A 59 -10.64 8.67 30.98
N PHE A 60 -9.86 8.67 29.90
CA PHE A 60 -9.26 7.45 29.37
C PHE A 60 -8.40 6.74 30.43
N TRP A 61 -7.57 7.50 31.16
CA TRP A 61 -6.64 6.96 32.16
C TRP A 61 -7.26 6.62 33.52
N GLN A 62 -8.56 6.88 33.75
CA GLN A 62 -9.26 6.39 34.94
C GLN A 62 -9.43 4.87 34.94
N ALA A 63 -9.70 4.30 33.76
CA ALA A 63 -9.84 2.87 33.54
C ALA A 63 -9.38 2.52 32.11
N PRO A 64 -8.08 2.64 31.81
CA PRO A 64 -7.57 2.43 30.46
C PRO A 64 -7.80 0.97 30.04
N GLN A 65 -8.46 0.79 28.91
CA GLN A 65 -8.71 -0.50 28.28
C GLN A 65 -7.92 -0.60 26.98
N VAL A 66 -7.30 -1.75 26.77
CA VAL A 66 -6.57 -2.09 25.55
C VAL A 66 -7.30 -3.22 24.84
N PRO A 67 -7.67 -3.05 23.56
CA PRO A 67 -8.20 -4.13 22.76
C PRO A 67 -7.09 -5.13 22.45
N GLY A 68 -7.39 -6.42 22.55
CA GLY A 68 -6.46 -7.51 22.30
C GLY A 68 -5.88 -7.50 20.88
N ILE A 69 -6.61 -6.96 19.90
CA ILE A 69 -6.14 -6.82 18.51
C ILE A 69 -4.91 -5.93 18.35
N VAL A 70 -4.59 -5.07 19.34
CA VAL A 70 -3.34 -4.28 19.37
C VAL A 70 -2.10 -5.18 19.37
N LEU A 71 -2.21 -6.43 19.82
CA LEU A 71 -1.12 -7.39 19.76
C LEU A 71 -0.67 -7.70 18.32
N LEU A 72 -1.52 -7.49 17.32
CA LEU A 72 -1.15 -7.68 15.91
C LEU A 72 -0.04 -6.71 15.48
N PRO A 73 -0.26 -5.37 15.45
CA PRO A 73 0.80 -4.45 15.06
C PRO A 73 1.98 -4.45 16.04
N ILE A 74 1.75 -4.62 17.35
CA ILE A 74 2.86 -4.68 18.32
C ILE A 74 3.70 -5.94 18.11
N GLY A 75 3.09 -7.10 17.88
CA GLY A 75 3.81 -8.34 17.59
C GLY A 75 4.64 -8.25 16.31
N MET A 76 4.09 -7.66 15.25
CA MET A 76 4.82 -7.43 13.99
C MET A 76 5.98 -6.44 14.18
N MET A 77 5.78 -5.37 14.95
CA MET A 77 6.84 -4.42 15.29
C MET A 77 7.97 -5.07 16.09
N MET A 78 7.64 -5.91 17.09
CA MET A 78 8.67 -6.64 17.85
C MET A 78 9.46 -7.60 16.98
N LEU A 79 8.80 -8.27 16.03
CA LEU A 79 9.46 -9.14 15.06
C LEU A 79 10.38 -8.33 14.13
N LEU A 80 9.92 -7.19 13.61
CA LEU A 80 10.74 -6.28 12.81
C LEU A 80 12.01 -5.85 13.56
N LEU A 81 11.88 -5.46 14.83
CA LEU A 81 13.03 -5.06 15.66
C LEU A 81 14.00 -6.23 15.90
N LEU A 82 13.48 -7.45 16.09
CA LEU A 82 14.30 -8.65 16.19
C LEU A 82 15.07 -8.91 14.89
N GLN A 83 14.41 -8.83 13.74
CA GLN A 83 15.05 -9.00 12.42
C GLN A 83 16.13 -7.93 12.18
N PHE A 84 15.89 -6.69 12.61
CA PHE A 84 16.87 -5.61 12.54
C PHE A 84 18.10 -5.90 13.40
N ILE A 85 17.90 -6.31 14.66
CA ILE A 85 19.01 -6.69 15.55
C ILE A 85 19.79 -7.91 14.99
N ALA A 86 19.09 -8.83 14.33
CA ALA A 86 19.68 -9.99 13.68
C ALA A 86 20.38 -9.67 12.33
N GLY A 87 20.35 -8.41 11.87
CA GLY A 87 20.98 -7.97 10.62
C GLY A 87 20.26 -8.43 9.34
N GLN A 88 19.01 -8.90 9.46
CA GLN A 88 18.19 -9.31 8.31
C GLN A 88 17.59 -8.11 7.56
N VAL A 89 17.40 -6.98 8.24
CA VAL A 89 16.97 -5.71 7.65
C VAL A 89 18.12 -4.71 7.77
N GLY A 90 18.63 -4.21 6.63
CA GLY A 90 19.86 -3.41 6.58
C GLY A 90 19.67 -1.90 6.71
N HIS A 91 18.44 -1.41 6.76
CA HIS A 91 18.10 0.00 6.58
C HIS A 91 17.31 0.53 7.79
N PHE A 92 17.96 1.36 8.60
CA PHE A 92 17.36 1.90 9.83
C PHE A 92 16.11 2.76 9.55
N ASP A 93 16.13 3.57 8.50
CA ASP A 93 15.00 4.44 8.13
C ASP A 93 13.75 3.63 7.74
N GLN A 94 13.91 2.48 7.09
CA GLN A 94 12.81 1.55 6.83
C GLN A 94 12.26 0.95 8.12
N VAL A 95 13.13 0.50 9.02
CA VAL A 95 12.72 -0.05 10.33
C VAL A 95 11.98 1.00 11.15
N LEU A 96 12.49 2.24 11.17
CA LEU A 96 11.85 3.37 11.82
C LEU A 96 10.48 3.63 11.18
N LEU A 97 10.39 3.73 9.86
CA LEU A 97 9.15 3.98 9.15
C LEU A 97 8.11 2.88 9.45
N LEU A 98 8.43 1.61 9.22
CA LEU A 98 7.50 0.50 9.50
C LEU A 98 7.07 0.46 10.98
N SER A 99 7.99 0.74 11.91
CA SER A 99 7.66 0.84 13.34
C SER A 99 6.64 1.95 13.59
N LEU A 100 6.75 3.09 12.91
CA LEU A 100 5.76 4.17 12.99
C LEU A 100 4.41 3.74 12.42
N TYR A 101 4.36 2.98 11.32
CA TYR A 101 3.11 2.43 10.78
C TYR A 101 2.44 1.47 11.76
N PHE A 102 3.19 0.55 12.37
CA PHE A 102 2.65 -0.37 13.37
C PHE A 102 2.18 0.37 14.63
N LEU A 103 2.96 1.33 15.12
CA LEU A 103 2.59 2.13 16.28
C LEU A 103 1.34 2.98 15.99
N PHE A 104 1.26 3.58 14.80
CA PHE A 104 0.08 4.32 14.34
C PHE A 104 -1.16 3.42 14.30
N ALA A 105 -1.05 2.22 13.73
CA ALA A 105 -2.14 1.23 13.71
C ALA A 105 -2.58 0.84 15.14
N ALA A 106 -1.63 0.54 16.04
CA ALA A 106 -1.93 0.21 17.44
C ALA A 106 -2.69 1.34 18.16
N LEU A 107 -2.26 2.59 17.96
CA LEU A 107 -2.91 3.77 18.54
C LEU A 107 -4.31 4.02 17.95
N LEU A 108 -4.50 3.78 16.65
CA LEU A 108 -5.83 3.87 16.02
C LEU A 108 -6.79 2.76 16.48
N MET A 109 -6.28 1.55 16.76
CA MET A 109 -7.08 0.48 17.37
C MET A 109 -7.56 0.89 18.78
N LEU A 110 -6.65 1.44 19.59
CA LEU A 110 -7.00 2.00 20.91
C LEU A 110 -8.03 3.13 20.80
N LEU A 111 -7.82 4.05 19.85
CA LEU A 111 -8.74 5.16 19.59
C LEU A 111 -10.12 4.65 19.16
N GLY A 112 -10.18 3.67 18.26
CA GLY A 112 -11.43 3.08 17.78
C GLY A 112 -12.25 2.46 18.92
N GLN A 113 -11.62 1.64 19.76
CA GLN A 113 -12.28 1.08 20.94
C GLN A 113 -12.77 2.17 21.89
N HIS A 114 -11.93 3.18 22.15
CA HIS A 114 -12.29 4.24 23.07
C HIS A 114 -13.43 5.12 22.54
N LEU A 115 -13.42 5.47 21.25
CA LEU A 115 -14.51 6.20 20.59
C LEU A 115 -15.83 5.43 20.71
N ARG A 116 -15.82 4.10 20.52
CA ARG A 116 -17.00 3.26 20.75
C ARG A 116 -17.47 3.33 22.20
N SER A 117 -16.55 3.28 23.17
CA SER A 117 -16.91 3.37 24.60
C SER A 117 -17.53 4.71 24.98
N GLU A 118 -17.11 5.80 24.35
CA GLU A 118 -17.55 7.16 24.66
C GLU A 118 -18.85 7.55 23.92
N LEU A 119 -18.99 7.14 22.66
CA LEU A 119 -20.05 7.61 21.77
C LEU A 119 -21.07 6.54 21.40
N GLY A 120 -20.76 5.27 21.65
CA GLY A 120 -21.55 4.11 21.22
C GLY A 120 -21.28 3.74 19.76
N LEU A 121 -21.44 2.44 19.46
CA LEU A 121 -21.23 1.90 18.12
C LEU A 121 -22.11 2.57 17.04
N PRO A 122 -23.43 2.79 17.24
CA PRO A 122 -24.27 3.41 16.21
C PRO A 122 -23.77 4.78 15.75
N ARG A 123 -23.36 5.64 16.69
CA ARG A 123 -22.89 7.00 16.34
C ARG A 123 -21.56 6.95 15.59
N VAL A 124 -20.61 6.17 16.08
CA VAL A 124 -19.29 6.02 15.43
C VAL A 124 -19.48 5.46 14.01
N ALA A 125 -20.24 4.37 13.86
CA ALA A 125 -20.48 3.75 12.56
C ALA A 125 -21.19 4.68 11.58
N LEU A 126 -22.24 5.40 12.01
CA LEU A 126 -22.99 6.29 11.12
C LEU A 126 -22.17 7.49 10.64
N VAL A 127 -21.38 8.12 11.51
CA VAL A 127 -20.52 9.26 11.11
C VAL A 127 -19.45 8.80 10.14
N LEU A 128 -18.78 7.69 10.45
CA LEU A 128 -17.71 7.15 9.61
C LEU A 128 -18.22 6.62 8.27
N ALA A 129 -19.39 5.98 8.24
CA ALA A 129 -20.06 5.57 7.01
C ALA A 129 -20.46 6.79 6.16
N ALA A 130 -20.97 7.86 6.78
CA ALA A 130 -21.26 9.11 6.06
C ALA A 130 -19.99 9.70 5.45
N CYS A 131 -18.87 9.71 6.17
CA CYS A 131 -17.58 10.15 5.64
C CYS A 131 -17.12 9.30 4.44
N LEU A 132 -17.11 7.96 4.55
CA LEU A 132 -16.74 7.08 3.43
C LEU A 132 -17.65 7.29 2.22
N LEU A 133 -18.97 7.42 2.44
CA LEU A 133 -19.90 7.69 1.35
C LEU A 133 -19.59 9.02 0.66
N VAL A 134 -19.40 10.11 1.43
CA VAL A 134 -19.04 11.43 0.86
C VAL A 134 -17.74 11.34 0.06
N GLY A 135 -16.71 10.72 0.63
CA GLY A 135 -15.43 10.57 -0.07
C GLY A 135 -15.53 9.72 -1.33
N ALA A 136 -16.35 8.65 -1.31
CA ALA A 136 -16.55 7.79 -2.47
C ALA A 136 -17.41 8.46 -3.56
N GLU A 137 -18.40 9.26 -3.21
CA GLU A 137 -19.19 10.07 -4.16
C GLU A 137 -18.33 11.15 -4.81
N LEU A 138 -17.48 11.84 -4.04
CA LEU A 138 -16.54 12.83 -4.59
C LEU A 138 -15.52 12.19 -5.53
N ASN A 139 -15.02 11.00 -5.19
CA ASN A 139 -14.16 10.21 -6.08
C ASN A 139 -14.91 9.66 -7.31
N THR A 140 -16.21 9.37 -7.17
CA THR A 140 -17.07 8.98 -8.29
C THR A 140 -17.23 10.14 -9.27
N LEU A 141 -17.48 11.35 -8.76
CA LEU A 141 -17.50 12.56 -9.57
C LEU A 141 -16.16 12.78 -10.29
N ALA A 142 -15.04 12.70 -9.57
CA ALA A 142 -13.71 12.81 -10.18
C ALA A 142 -13.49 11.77 -11.29
N GLY A 143 -13.92 10.52 -11.06
CA GLY A 143 -13.82 9.44 -12.04
C GLY A 143 -14.69 9.66 -13.29
N ILE A 144 -15.90 10.20 -13.14
CA ILE A 144 -16.77 10.58 -14.26
C ILE A 144 -16.14 11.71 -15.09
N LEU A 145 -15.63 12.75 -14.42
CA LEU A 145 -14.95 13.86 -15.08
C LEU A 145 -13.69 13.40 -15.83
N GLN A 146 -12.90 12.50 -15.24
CA GLN A 146 -11.78 11.84 -15.89
C GLN A 146 -12.19 11.02 -17.11
N HIS A 147 -13.27 10.25 -17.00
CA HIS A 147 -13.73 9.35 -18.06
C HIS A 147 -14.16 10.11 -19.31
N TYR A 148 -14.97 11.15 -19.14
CA TYR A 148 -15.46 11.97 -20.24
C TYR A 148 -14.51 13.09 -20.65
N ARG A 149 -13.42 13.32 -19.90
CA ARG A 149 -12.49 14.44 -20.08
C ARG A 149 -13.20 15.79 -20.09
N TRP A 150 -14.18 15.96 -19.20
CA TRP A 150 -14.90 17.22 -19.07
C TRP A 150 -14.03 18.23 -18.33
N HIS A 151 -13.73 19.34 -19.00
CA HIS A 151 -13.05 20.48 -18.39
C HIS A 151 -14.01 21.29 -17.53
N THR A 152 -13.61 21.56 -16.30
CA THR A 152 -14.39 22.29 -15.30
C THR A 152 -13.49 23.20 -14.47
N PHE A 153 -14.09 24.02 -13.58
CA PHE A 153 -13.30 24.78 -12.60
C PHE A 153 -12.59 23.88 -11.56
N LEU A 154 -12.87 22.57 -11.55
CA LEU A 154 -12.27 21.58 -10.66
C LEU A 154 -11.03 20.90 -11.26
N ASP A 155 -10.58 21.27 -12.46
CA ASP A 155 -9.48 20.58 -13.16
C ASP A 155 -8.19 20.50 -12.31
N GLY A 156 -7.87 21.55 -11.54
CA GLY A 156 -6.71 21.55 -10.62
C GLY A 156 -6.87 20.66 -9.39
N LEU A 157 -8.08 20.16 -9.13
CA LEU A 157 -8.42 19.26 -8.03
C LEU A 157 -8.67 17.83 -8.51
N ILE A 158 -8.47 17.53 -9.79
CA ILE A 158 -8.71 16.21 -10.38
C ILE A 158 -7.41 15.67 -10.96
N THR A 159 -7.04 14.45 -10.57
CA THR A 159 -5.86 13.80 -11.13
C THR A 159 -6.05 13.55 -12.63
N GLY A 160 -5.03 13.86 -13.44
CA GLY A 160 -5.08 13.62 -14.89
C GLY A 160 -5.20 12.14 -15.25
N LYS A 161 -6.03 11.82 -16.26
CA LYS A 161 -6.19 10.44 -16.75
C LYS A 161 -4.99 10.03 -17.62
N VAL A 162 -4.17 9.11 -17.12
CA VAL A 162 -2.97 8.58 -17.80
C VAL A 162 -3.14 7.16 -18.35
N SER A 163 -4.28 6.51 -18.09
CA SER A 163 -4.57 5.15 -18.56
C SER A 163 -6.04 5.02 -19.01
N ALA A 164 -6.41 3.90 -19.64
CA ALA A 164 -7.80 3.64 -20.00
C ALA A 164 -8.72 3.51 -18.77
N ALA A 165 -8.21 2.89 -17.71
CA ALA A 165 -8.93 2.69 -16.45
C ALA A 165 -9.18 4.02 -15.72
N VAL A 166 -10.34 4.11 -15.07
CA VAL A 166 -10.72 5.22 -14.19
C VAL A 166 -10.19 4.96 -12.78
N PHE A 167 -9.62 5.99 -12.15
CA PHE A 167 -9.01 5.85 -10.83
C PHE A 167 -9.26 7.04 -9.88
N GLY A 168 -10.08 8.03 -10.28
CA GLY A 168 -10.39 9.22 -9.49
C GLY A 168 -9.12 9.95 -9.02
N ASN A 169 -9.17 10.56 -7.84
CA ASN A 169 -7.99 11.20 -7.26
C ASN A 169 -7.08 10.22 -6.53
N ILE A 170 -7.41 8.94 -6.51
CA ILE A 170 -6.62 7.91 -5.85
C ILE A 170 -5.42 7.50 -6.71
N ALA A 171 -5.48 7.76 -8.03
CA ALA A 171 -4.41 7.45 -9.00
C ALA A 171 -3.99 5.98 -9.10
N GLN A 172 -4.81 5.05 -8.55
CA GLN A 172 -4.59 3.61 -8.64
C GLN A 172 -5.96 2.91 -8.79
N PRO A 173 -6.23 2.20 -9.90
CA PRO A 173 -7.58 1.68 -10.19
C PRO A 173 -8.13 0.64 -9.18
N ASN A 174 -7.29 -0.22 -8.61
CA ASN A 174 -7.69 -1.22 -7.62
C ASN A 174 -7.99 -0.60 -6.25
N HIS A 175 -7.21 0.40 -5.82
CA HIS A 175 -7.48 1.23 -4.65
C HIS A 175 -8.77 2.03 -4.82
N TYR A 176 -8.97 2.59 -6.02
CA TYR A 176 -10.20 3.28 -6.37
C TYR A 176 -11.41 2.35 -6.25
N ALA A 177 -11.37 1.17 -6.89
CA ALA A 177 -12.43 0.18 -6.81
C ALA A 177 -12.73 -0.27 -5.37
N ASN A 178 -11.69 -0.48 -4.56
CA ASN A 178 -11.84 -0.78 -3.14
C ASN A 178 -12.60 0.34 -2.42
N TYR A 179 -12.14 1.58 -2.56
CA TYR A 179 -12.71 2.72 -1.86
C TYR A 179 -14.17 3.00 -2.26
N ILE A 180 -14.50 2.85 -3.55
CA ILE A 180 -15.89 2.88 -4.04
C ILE A 180 -16.73 1.77 -3.39
N ALA A 181 -16.22 0.55 -3.27
CA ALA A 181 -16.92 -0.54 -2.58
C ALA A 181 -17.13 -0.26 -1.07
N LEU A 182 -16.18 0.43 -0.39
CA LEU A 182 -16.36 0.88 0.99
C LEU A 182 -17.49 1.91 1.11
N GLY A 183 -17.59 2.82 0.14
CA GLY A 183 -18.70 3.78 0.05
C GLY A 183 -20.04 3.09 -0.19
N LEU A 184 -20.11 2.05 -1.04
CA LEU A 184 -21.32 1.24 -1.25
C LEU A 184 -21.74 0.50 0.04
N CYS A 185 -20.79 -0.09 0.79
CA CYS A 185 -21.10 -0.66 2.11
C CYS A 185 -21.73 0.41 3.02
N SER A 186 -21.17 1.62 3.01
CA SER A 186 -21.59 2.73 3.85
C SER A 186 -22.97 3.26 3.47
N LEU A 187 -23.29 3.33 2.17
CA LEU A 187 -24.62 3.63 1.67
C LEU A 187 -25.65 2.60 2.16
N GLY A 188 -25.30 1.31 2.18
CA GLY A 188 -26.15 0.24 2.72
C GLY A 188 -26.51 0.43 4.19
N LEU A 189 -25.54 0.84 5.02
CA LEU A 189 -25.79 1.16 6.44
C LEU A 189 -26.77 2.33 6.58
N LEU A 190 -26.49 3.44 5.89
CA LEU A 190 -27.28 4.66 5.98
C LEU A 190 -28.70 4.45 5.45
N HIS A 191 -28.84 3.74 4.33
CA HIS A 191 -30.13 3.32 3.78
C HIS A 191 -30.95 2.55 4.82
N THR A 192 -30.33 1.53 5.43
CA THR A 192 -31.01 0.65 6.40
C THR A 192 -31.39 1.39 7.69
N ARG A 193 -30.53 2.31 8.14
CA ARG A 193 -30.73 3.02 9.42
C ARG A 193 -31.71 4.19 9.33
N PHE A 194 -31.71 4.91 8.22
CA PHE A 194 -32.57 6.07 8.02
C PHE A 194 -33.80 5.78 7.16
N GLY A 195 -33.94 4.55 6.63
CA GLY A 195 -35.05 4.18 5.76
C GLY A 195 -35.12 5.04 4.49
N TRP A 196 -33.97 5.35 3.90
CA TRP A 196 -33.91 6.21 2.71
C TRP A 196 -34.77 5.67 1.58
N ARG A 197 -35.43 6.58 0.85
CA ARG A 197 -36.22 6.22 -0.33
C ARG A 197 -35.33 5.52 -1.35
N ALA A 198 -35.83 4.46 -1.98
CA ALA A 198 -35.09 3.69 -2.97
C ALA A 198 -34.51 4.55 -4.10
N GLY A 199 -35.22 5.61 -4.53
CA GLY A 199 -34.73 6.55 -5.53
C GLY A 199 -33.46 7.31 -5.12
N LEU A 200 -33.36 7.75 -3.85
CA LEU A 200 -32.15 8.41 -3.34
C LEU A 200 -30.98 7.40 -3.28
N THR A 201 -31.26 6.18 -2.85
CA THR A 201 -30.23 5.13 -2.79
C THR A 201 -29.74 4.75 -4.19
N ALA A 202 -30.64 4.66 -5.17
CA ALA A 202 -30.30 4.42 -6.56
C ALA A 202 -29.51 5.59 -7.17
N LEU A 203 -29.88 6.83 -6.86
CA LEU A 203 -29.18 8.04 -7.32
C LEU A 203 -27.71 8.04 -6.92
N LEU A 204 -27.40 7.61 -5.69
CA LEU A 204 -26.04 7.53 -5.16
C LEU A 204 -25.31 6.26 -5.65
N ALA A 205 -25.96 5.10 -5.62
CA ALA A 205 -25.32 3.84 -6.00
C ALA A 205 -25.00 3.76 -7.51
N THR A 206 -25.85 4.31 -8.39
CA THR A 206 -25.73 4.10 -9.84
C THR A 206 -24.44 4.70 -10.43
N PRO A 207 -24.07 5.97 -10.14
CA PRO A 207 -22.79 6.54 -10.57
C PRO A 207 -21.59 5.75 -10.01
N MET A 208 -21.66 5.31 -8.75
CA MET A 208 -20.61 4.52 -8.12
C MET A 208 -20.41 3.17 -8.83
N LEU A 209 -21.50 2.47 -9.18
CA LEU A 209 -21.45 1.22 -9.92
C LEU A 209 -20.89 1.42 -11.34
N PHE A 210 -21.21 2.53 -11.98
CA PHE A 210 -20.67 2.90 -13.30
C PHE A 210 -19.15 3.06 -13.26
N VAL A 211 -18.61 3.89 -12.36
CA VAL A 211 -17.16 4.09 -12.26
C VAL A 211 -16.43 2.84 -11.73
N LEU A 212 -17.11 2.01 -10.94
CA LEU A 212 -16.55 0.74 -10.48
C LEU A 212 -16.28 -0.22 -11.65
N VAL A 213 -17.14 -0.25 -12.67
CA VAL A 213 -16.87 -1.00 -13.92
C VAL A 213 -15.71 -0.36 -14.68
N LEU A 214 -15.70 0.97 -14.81
CA LEU A 214 -14.65 1.71 -15.53
C LEU A 214 -13.26 1.64 -14.87
N SER A 215 -13.18 1.29 -13.58
CA SER A 215 -11.92 1.02 -12.89
C SER A 215 -11.17 -0.18 -13.48
N GLY A 216 -11.87 -1.11 -14.13
CA GLY A 216 -11.30 -2.36 -14.63
C GLY A 216 -10.89 -3.35 -13.54
N SER A 217 -11.16 -3.07 -12.25
CA SER A 217 -10.78 -3.96 -11.17
C SER A 217 -11.72 -5.16 -11.04
N ARG A 218 -11.21 -6.37 -11.26
CA ARG A 218 -11.96 -7.62 -11.10
C ARG A 218 -12.32 -7.94 -9.65
N SER A 219 -11.52 -7.44 -8.70
CA SER A 219 -11.76 -7.64 -7.27
C SER A 219 -13.12 -7.09 -6.83
N ALA A 220 -13.70 -6.14 -7.58
CA ALA A 220 -15.07 -5.65 -7.37
C ALA A 220 -16.12 -6.77 -7.34
N TRP A 221 -15.97 -7.82 -8.16
CA TRP A 221 -16.87 -8.99 -8.11
C TRP A 221 -16.80 -9.70 -6.77
N LEU A 222 -15.58 -9.90 -6.24
CA LEU A 222 -15.37 -10.54 -4.95
C LEU A 222 -15.86 -9.65 -3.81
N TYR A 223 -15.64 -8.34 -3.89
CA TYR A 223 -16.15 -7.36 -2.92
C TYR A 223 -17.67 -7.44 -2.83
N LEU A 224 -18.39 -7.25 -3.95
CA LEU A 224 -19.85 -7.24 -3.98
C LEU A 224 -20.45 -8.62 -3.62
N SER A 225 -19.81 -9.71 -4.01
CA SER A 225 -20.24 -11.07 -3.63
C SER A 225 -20.07 -11.31 -2.13
N CYS A 226 -18.99 -10.82 -1.53
CA CYS A 226 -18.79 -10.92 -0.08
C CYS A 226 -19.80 -10.05 0.69
N ILE A 227 -20.05 -8.82 0.23
CA ILE A 227 -21.07 -7.92 0.78
C ILE A 227 -22.46 -8.59 0.75
N LEU A 228 -22.82 -9.22 -0.38
CA LEU A 228 -24.05 -9.99 -0.54
C LEU A 228 -24.12 -11.19 0.39
N LEU A 229 -23.03 -11.97 0.49
CA LEU A 229 -22.95 -13.13 1.39
C LEU A 229 -23.13 -12.71 2.85
N LEU A 230 -22.46 -11.65 3.30
CA LEU A 230 -22.61 -11.12 4.66
C LEU A 230 -24.04 -10.64 4.90
N ALA A 231 -24.65 -9.91 3.95
CA ALA A 231 -26.04 -9.47 4.08
C ALA A 231 -27.01 -10.67 4.17
N TRP A 232 -26.74 -11.72 3.40
CA TRP A 232 -27.50 -12.98 3.45
C TRP A 232 -27.36 -13.71 4.79
N LEU A 233 -26.16 -13.75 5.36
CA LEU A 233 -25.92 -14.31 6.70
C LEU A 233 -26.64 -13.49 7.78
N TRP A 234 -26.62 -12.16 7.67
CA TRP A 234 -27.28 -11.25 8.62
C TRP A 234 -28.80 -11.42 8.60
N GLN A 235 -29.44 -11.47 7.43
CA GLN A 235 -30.90 -11.66 7.35
C GLN A 235 -31.37 -13.03 7.90
N ARG A 236 -30.48 -14.05 7.90
CA ARG A 236 -30.77 -15.35 8.49
C ARG A 236 -30.80 -15.30 10.01
N ARG A 237 -30.05 -14.39 10.61
CA ARG A 237 -30.02 -14.16 12.06
C ARG A 237 -31.14 -13.23 12.50
N ASP A 238 -31.40 -12.17 11.73
CA ASP A 238 -32.50 -11.23 11.98
C ASP A 238 -33.27 -10.93 10.69
N ARG A 239 -34.54 -11.34 10.63
CA ARG A 239 -35.41 -11.10 9.47
C ARG A 239 -35.68 -9.61 9.21
N ALA A 240 -35.50 -8.74 10.21
CA ALA A 240 -35.60 -7.30 10.03
C ALA A 240 -34.52 -6.75 9.06
N LEU A 241 -33.46 -7.53 8.81
CA LEU A 241 -32.37 -7.19 7.90
C LEU A 241 -32.54 -7.72 6.48
N ARG A 242 -33.71 -8.27 6.13
CA ARG A 242 -34.05 -8.60 4.73
C ARG A 242 -33.88 -7.44 3.74
N PRO A 243 -34.23 -6.18 4.07
CA PRO A 243 -34.01 -5.05 3.17
C PRO A 243 -32.53 -4.85 2.83
N LEU A 244 -31.62 -5.12 3.77
CA LEU A 244 -30.17 -5.04 3.56
C LEU A 244 -29.67 -6.09 2.57
N PHE A 245 -30.22 -7.31 2.63
CA PHE A 245 -29.96 -8.34 1.61
C PHE A 245 -30.51 -7.92 0.24
N GLY A 246 -31.73 -7.37 0.19
CA GLY A 246 -32.31 -6.82 -1.04
C GLY A 246 -31.45 -5.72 -1.65
N TYR A 247 -30.92 -4.82 -0.82
CA TYR A 247 -29.96 -3.79 -1.22
C TYR A 247 -28.67 -4.41 -1.82
N ALA A 248 -28.03 -5.34 -1.12
CA ALA A 248 -26.80 -5.96 -1.59
C ALA A 248 -27.02 -6.76 -2.89
N ALA A 249 -28.18 -7.43 -3.03
CA ALA A 249 -28.56 -8.12 -4.25
C ALA A 249 -28.77 -7.15 -5.42
N ALA A 250 -29.40 -5.99 -5.16
CA ALA A 250 -29.58 -4.94 -6.14
C ALA A 250 -28.23 -4.32 -6.57
N LEU A 251 -27.26 -4.15 -5.67
CA LEU A 251 -25.90 -3.74 -6.04
C LEU A 251 -25.22 -4.75 -6.96
N TRP A 252 -25.29 -6.04 -6.62
CA TRP A 252 -24.65 -7.09 -7.41
C TRP A 252 -25.26 -7.17 -8.81
N LEU A 253 -26.59 -7.15 -8.91
CA LEU A 253 -27.30 -7.13 -10.19
C LEU A 253 -27.04 -5.82 -10.94
N GLY A 254 -27.03 -4.68 -10.26
CA GLY A 254 -26.71 -3.37 -10.85
C GLY A 254 -25.31 -3.34 -11.43
N TYR A 255 -24.31 -3.92 -10.75
CA TYR A 255 -22.96 -4.05 -11.25
C TYR A 255 -22.88 -4.93 -12.50
N LEU A 256 -23.58 -6.08 -12.49
CA LEU A 256 -23.71 -6.96 -13.66
C LEU A 256 -24.33 -6.22 -14.86
N LEU A 257 -25.40 -5.47 -14.64
CA LEU A 257 -26.05 -4.68 -15.68
C LEU A 257 -25.12 -3.58 -16.21
N MET A 258 -24.37 -2.91 -15.33
CA MET A 258 -23.42 -1.85 -15.72
C MET A 258 -22.29 -2.36 -16.62
N HIS A 259 -21.83 -3.60 -16.44
CA HIS A 259 -20.85 -4.22 -17.36
C HIS A 259 -21.34 -4.25 -18.82
N GLY A 260 -22.65 -4.48 -19.01
CA GLY A 260 -23.28 -4.41 -20.33
C GLY A 260 -23.52 -2.97 -20.79
N LEU A 261 -24.05 -2.11 -19.91
CA LEU A 261 -24.40 -0.72 -20.25
C LEU A 261 -23.19 0.11 -20.64
N VAL A 262 -22.04 -0.06 -19.99
CA VAL A 262 -20.80 0.67 -20.30
C VAL A 262 -20.33 0.43 -21.75
N GLN A 263 -20.75 -0.66 -22.41
CA GLN A 263 -20.43 -0.91 -23.81
C GLN A 263 -21.24 -0.04 -24.78
N LEU A 264 -22.27 0.70 -24.34
CA LEU A 264 -23.04 1.58 -25.21
C LEU A 264 -22.19 2.76 -25.71
N PRO A 265 -22.25 3.14 -27.00
CA PRO A 265 -21.33 4.13 -27.58
C PRO A 265 -21.26 5.47 -26.85
N TRP A 266 -22.39 5.99 -26.37
CA TRP A 266 -22.44 7.27 -25.63
C TRP A 266 -21.88 7.19 -24.21
N LEU A 267 -21.63 5.98 -23.66
CA LEU A 267 -21.01 5.76 -22.35
C LEU A 267 -19.51 5.46 -22.42
N GLN A 268 -18.94 5.21 -23.60
CA GLN A 268 -17.53 4.79 -23.73
C GLN A 268 -16.50 5.92 -23.52
N GLY A 269 -16.93 7.19 -23.41
CA GLY A 269 -16.03 8.35 -23.30
C GLY A 269 -15.38 8.68 -24.64
N GLY A 270 -15.35 9.96 -25.03
CA GLY A 270 -15.09 10.42 -26.40
C GLY A 270 -13.68 10.25 -26.98
N SER A 271 -12.88 9.26 -26.57
CA SER A 271 -11.58 8.97 -27.16
C SER A 271 -11.58 7.62 -27.87
N GLY A 272 -11.37 7.64 -29.20
CA GLY A 272 -11.26 6.49 -30.12
C GLY A 272 -10.05 5.58 -29.89
N GLY A 273 -9.79 5.21 -28.65
CA GLY A 273 -8.88 4.16 -28.23
C GLY A 273 -9.61 3.23 -27.29
N SER A 274 -10.62 2.53 -27.82
CA SER A 274 -11.20 1.40 -27.10
C SER A 274 -10.10 0.36 -26.97
N VAL A 275 -9.52 0.20 -25.77
CA VAL A 275 -8.75 -1.02 -25.48
C VAL A 275 -9.70 -2.17 -25.76
N THR A 276 -9.38 -2.92 -26.81
CA THR A 276 -10.26 -3.97 -27.31
C THR A 276 -10.51 -4.98 -26.17
N ALA A 277 -11.67 -5.63 -26.16
CA ALA A 277 -11.93 -6.68 -25.17
C ALA A 277 -10.79 -7.74 -25.18
N ALA A 278 -10.16 -7.95 -26.34
CA ALA A 278 -8.98 -8.78 -26.51
C ALA A 278 -7.73 -8.21 -25.79
N GLU A 279 -7.35 -6.96 -26.00
CA GLU A 279 -6.20 -6.34 -25.29
C GLU A 279 -6.39 -6.33 -23.77
N ARG A 280 -7.63 -6.16 -23.29
CA ARG A 280 -7.99 -6.36 -21.88
C ARG A 280 -7.76 -7.81 -21.45
N LEU A 281 -8.33 -8.78 -22.16
CA LEU A 281 -8.16 -10.21 -21.86
C LEU A 281 -6.69 -10.66 -21.85
N PHE A 282 -5.87 -10.17 -22.79
CA PHE A 282 -4.44 -10.49 -22.87
C PHE A 282 -3.63 -9.84 -21.74
N GLY A 283 -3.84 -8.55 -21.45
CA GLY A 283 -3.21 -7.89 -20.31
C GLY A 283 -3.60 -8.52 -18.96
N GLU A 284 -4.84 -9.02 -18.88
CA GLU A 284 -5.36 -9.72 -17.72
C GLU A 284 -4.73 -11.11 -17.50
N ALA A 285 -4.53 -11.88 -18.57
CA ALA A 285 -3.84 -13.18 -18.50
C ALA A 285 -2.36 -13.01 -18.08
N ALA A 286 -1.70 -11.97 -18.58
CA ALA A 286 -0.35 -11.61 -18.17
C ALA A 286 -0.29 -11.22 -16.68
N SER A 287 -1.20 -10.37 -16.19
CA SER A 287 -1.23 -9.98 -14.77
C SER A 287 -1.51 -11.16 -13.82
N GLY A 288 -2.40 -12.08 -14.21
CA GLY A 288 -2.70 -13.27 -13.41
C GLY A 288 -1.51 -14.24 -13.31
N SER A 289 -0.84 -14.49 -14.43
CA SER A 289 0.34 -15.38 -14.48
C SER A 289 1.53 -14.83 -13.68
N ILE A 290 1.75 -13.50 -13.70
CA ILE A 290 2.77 -12.85 -12.86
C ILE A 290 2.50 -13.08 -11.38
N ARG A 291 1.27 -12.87 -10.88
CA ARG A 291 0.95 -13.09 -9.46
C ARG A 291 1.23 -14.53 -9.02
N LEU A 292 0.87 -15.52 -9.83
CA LEU A 292 1.15 -16.93 -9.53
C LEU A 292 2.65 -17.20 -9.44
N HIS A 293 3.46 -16.55 -10.28
CA HIS A 293 4.91 -16.64 -10.18
C HIS A 293 5.43 -16.04 -8.87
N LEU A 294 4.99 -14.83 -8.52
CA LEU A 294 5.41 -14.17 -7.29
C LEU A 294 4.98 -14.95 -6.03
N TRP A 295 3.86 -15.67 -6.07
CA TRP A 295 3.46 -16.58 -4.98
C TRP A 295 4.38 -17.79 -4.87
N ARG A 296 4.82 -18.34 -6.01
CA ARG A 296 5.83 -19.41 -6.03
C ARG A 296 7.14 -18.91 -5.45
N GLU A 297 7.60 -17.73 -5.85
CA GLU A 297 8.81 -17.12 -5.28
C GLU A 297 8.67 -16.88 -3.78
N ALA A 298 7.55 -16.33 -3.33
CA ALA A 298 7.28 -16.18 -1.89
C ALA A 298 7.39 -17.51 -1.13
N GLY A 299 6.88 -18.60 -1.72
CA GLY A 299 7.02 -19.95 -1.18
C GLY A 299 8.47 -20.45 -1.15
N LEU A 300 9.28 -20.15 -2.16
CA LEU A 300 10.71 -20.47 -2.19
C LEU A 300 11.48 -19.68 -1.12
N ILE A 301 11.20 -18.39 -0.99
CA ILE A 301 11.78 -17.53 0.05
C ILE A 301 11.40 -18.07 1.43
N PHE A 302 10.13 -18.40 1.65
CA PHE A 302 9.68 -18.99 2.91
C PHE A 302 10.39 -20.33 3.20
N ALA A 303 10.58 -21.19 2.19
CA ALA A 303 11.31 -22.45 2.35
C ALA A 303 12.79 -22.23 2.74
N GLN A 304 13.42 -21.16 2.25
CA GLN A 304 14.78 -20.78 2.64
C GLN A 304 14.84 -20.15 4.05
N TYR A 305 13.82 -19.39 4.44
CA TYR A 305 13.78 -18.66 5.72
C TYR A 305 12.50 -18.96 6.54
N PRO A 306 12.27 -20.20 6.99
CA PRO A 306 10.96 -20.63 7.46
C PRO A 306 10.54 -20.04 8.81
N LEU A 307 11.48 -19.71 9.71
CA LEU A 307 11.14 -19.27 11.06
C LEU A 307 10.85 -17.77 11.13
N PHE A 308 11.86 -16.97 10.79
CA PHE A 308 11.81 -15.52 10.91
C PHE A 308 11.71 -14.80 9.55
N GLY A 309 11.63 -15.52 8.43
CA GLY A 309 11.57 -14.91 7.10
C GLY A 309 12.87 -14.26 6.66
N ALA A 310 12.87 -13.75 5.43
CA ALA A 310 14.03 -13.09 4.82
C ALA A 310 14.31 -11.68 5.39
N GLY A 311 13.37 -11.10 6.15
CA GLY A 311 13.41 -9.72 6.62
C GLY A 311 12.32 -8.87 5.97
N PHE A 312 11.71 -7.96 6.73
CA PHE A 312 10.80 -6.94 6.18
C PHE A 312 11.47 -6.12 5.07
N GLY A 313 10.75 -5.88 3.98
CA GLY A 313 11.24 -5.10 2.83
C GLY A 313 12.28 -5.82 1.99
N GLN A 314 12.58 -7.10 2.25
CA GLN A 314 13.59 -7.86 1.52
C GLN A 314 13.03 -8.64 0.32
N PHE A 315 11.71 -8.63 0.07
CA PHE A 315 11.13 -9.38 -1.05
C PHE A 315 11.77 -9.03 -2.40
N ALA A 316 11.95 -7.73 -2.69
CA ALA A 316 12.59 -7.26 -3.92
C ALA A 316 14.02 -7.79 -4.10
N TRP A 317 14.79 -7.78 -3.02
CA TRP A 317 16.15 -8.30 -3.01
C TRP A 317 16.17 -9.82 -3.27
N GLN A 318 15.29 -10.57 -2.60
CA GLN A 318 15.19 -12.01 -2.83
C GLN A 318 14.69 -12.36 -4.23
N HIS A 319 13.78 -11.57 -4.80
CA HIS A 319 13.34 -11.70 -6.20
C HIS A 319 14.52 -11.57 -7.18
N LEU A 320 15.39 -10.57 -7.00
CA LEU A 320 16.62 -10.45 -7.80
C LEU A 320 17.55 -11.67 -7.66
N LEU A 321 17.69 -12.20 -6.44
CA LEU A 321 18.52 -13.39 -6.20
C LEU A 321 17.99 -14.62 -6.94
N LEU A 322 16.67 -14.82 -6.91
CA LEU A 322 15.98 -15.94 -7.56
C LEU A 322 15.95 -15.83 -9.09
N ALA A 323 16.09 -14.65 -9.68
CA ALA A 323 16.02 -14.46 -11.13
C ALA A 323 16.99 -15.38 -11.91
N ALA A 324 18.24 -15.51 -11.43
CA ALA A 324 19.23 -16.41 -12.03
C ALA A 324 19.06 -17.88 -11.63
N GLU A 325 18.24 -18.20 -10.64
CA GLU A 325 17.98 -19.59 -10.24
C GLU A 325 16.77 -20.18 -10.98
N LEU A 326 15.78 -19.33 -11.28
CA LEU A 326 14.52 -19.75 -11.89
C LEU A 326 14.56 -19.71 -13.42
N HIS A 327 15.48 -18.94 -14.00
CA HIS A 327 15.65 -18.79 -15.46
C HIS A 327 14.33 -18.59 -16.20
N ASN A 328 13.42 -17.79 -15.62
CA ASN A 328 12.07 -17.60 -16.14
C ASN A 328 11.98 -16.33 -17.00
N PRO A 329 11.92 -16.43 -18.34
CA PRO A 329 11.82 -15.25 -19.21
C PRO A 329 10.44 -14.59 -19.19
N GLY A 330 9.43 -15.22 -18.58
CA GLY A 330 8.07 -14.69 -18.48
C GLY A 330 7.89 -13.64 -17.37
N VAL A 331 8.90 -13.45 -16.53
CA VAL A 331 8.89 -12.43 -15.46
C VAL A 331 10.20 -11.66 -15.55
N SER A 332 10.09 -10.36 -15.79
CA SER A 332 11.22 -9.44 -15.91
C SER A 332 10.90 -8.14 -15.20
N GLY A 333 11.92 -7.46 -14.71
CA GLY A 333 11.81 -6.20 -13.99
C GLY A 333 11.85 -6.40 -12.48
N LEU A 334 11.41 -5.36 -11.76
CA LEU A 334 11.44 -5.32 -10.31
C LEU A 334 10.04 -5.58 -9.75
N TYR A 335 9.91 -6.61 -8.91
CA TYR A 335 8.74 -6.83 -8.07
C TYR A 335 9.13 -6.73 -6.60
N ASN A 336 8.44 -5.87 -5.86
CA ASN A 336 8.73 -5.60 -4.45
C ASN A 336 7.75 -6.27 -3.48
N ASN A 337 6.77 -7.02 -3.98
CA ASN A 337 5.80 -7.71 -3.15
C ASN A 337 5.17 -8.91 -3.88
N ALA A 338 4.59 -9.84 -3.11
CA ALA A 338 3.90 -11.02 -3.60
C ALA A 338 2.44 -10.77 -4.05
N HIS A 339 1.94 -9.53 -3.97
CA HIS A 339 0.53 -9.17 -4.22
C HIS A 339 -0.49 -9.99 -3.40
N ASN A 340 -0.05 -10.55 -2.27
CA ASN A 340 -0.90 -11.29 -1.35
C ASN A 340 -0.26 -11.21 0.04
N ILE A 341 -0.99 -10.67 1.01
CA ILE A 341 -0.48 -10.41 2.36
C ILE A 341 0.03 -11.67 3.07
N VAL A 342 -0.58 -12.84 2.82
CA VAL A 342 -0.18 -14.09 3.46
C VAL A 342 1.14 -14.59 2.87
N PHE A 343 1.26 -14.63 1.55
CA PHE A 343 2.51 -15.02 0.89
C PHE A 343 3.63 -14.02 1.19
N GLN A 344 3.33 -12.72 1.20
CA GLN A 344 4.29 -11.68 1.55
C GLN A 344 4.82 -11.85 2.97
N LEU A 345 3.92 -12.01 3.95
CA LEU A 345 4.34 -12.21 5.34
C LEU A 345 5.07 -13.55 5.52
N ALA A 346 4.66 -14.61 4.82
CA ALA A 346 5.41 -15.87 4.83
C ALA A 346 6.87 -15.66 4.38
N ALA A 347 7.08 -14.99 3.25
CA ALA A 347 8.41 -14.73 2.72
C ALA A 347 9.26 -13.83 3.64
N GLU A 348 8.70 -12.71 4.12
CA GLU A 348 9.48 -11.70 4.85
C GLU A 348 9.58 -11.95 6.34
N THR A 349 8.63 -12.66 6.95
CA THR A 349 8.52 -12.81 8.42
C THR A 349 8.43 -14.27 8.89
N GLY A 350 8.30 -15.23 7.97
CA GLY A 350 8.27 -16.66 8.29
C GLY A 350 7.06 -17.07 9.13
N LEU A 351 7.19 -18.23 9.77
CA LEU A 351 6.18 -18.77 10.69
C LEU A 351 5.91 -17.84 11.86
N ALA A 352 6.91 -17.07 12.32
CA ALA A 352 6.74 -16.13 13.42
C ALA A 352 5.70 -15.05 13.08
N GLY A 353 5.81 -14.38 11.94
CA GLY A 353 4.84 -13.36 11.54
C GLY A 353 3.49 -13.94 11.14
N LEU A 354 3.45 -15.12 10.49
CA LEU A 354 2.20 -15.82 10.23
C LEU A 354 1.46 -16.19 11.52
N ALA A 355 2.19 -16.64 12.55
CA ALA A 355 1.61 -16.94 13.86
C ALA A 355 1.05 -15.67 14.50
N VAL A 356 1.81 -14.55 14.50
CA VAL A 356 1.30 -13.25 14.98
C VAL A 356 0.02 -12.87 14.25
N LEU A 357 -0.02 -12.96 12.92
CA LEU A 357 -1.18 -12.64 12.09
C LEU A 357 -2.39 -13.51 12.43
N PHE A 358 -2.27 -14.83 12.27
CA PHE A 358 -3.40 -15.75 12.36
C PHE A 358 -3.89 -15.94 13.79
N VAL A 359 -3.01 -15.92 14.80
CA VAL A 359 -3.44 -16.04 16.20
C VAL A 359 -4.20 -14.80 16.63
N THR A 360 -3.68 -13.60 16.37
CA THR A 360 -4.34 -12.36 16.81
C THR A 360 -5.66 -12.12 16.05
N LEU A 361 -5.67 -12.27 14.73
CA LEU A 361 -6.90 -12.16 13.94
C LEU A 361 -7.89 -13.29 14.24
N GLY A 362 -7.41 -14.51 14.48
CA GLY A 362 -8.23 -15.66 14.85
C GLY A 362 -8.91 -15.46 16.21
N LEU A 363 -8.18 -14.95 17.20
CA LEU A 363 -8.74 -14.59 18.51
C LEU A 363 -9.75 -13.45 18.40
N TRP A 364 -9.45 -12.41 17.62
CA TRP A 364 -10.38 -11.31 17.35
C TRP A 364 -11.66 -11.82 16.67
N ALA A 365 -11.53 -12.64 15.62
CA ALA A 365 -12.67 -13.21 14.91
C ALA A 365 -13.49 -14.15 15.79
N TRP A 366 -12.84 -14.96 16.62
CA TRP A 366 -13.52 -15.81 17.60
C TRP A 366 -14.35 -15.00 18.61
N GLN A 367 -13.81 -13.87 19.09
CA GLN A 367 -14.57 -12.96 19.94
C GLN A 367 -15.75 -12.34 19.19
N ALA A 368 -15.49 -11.80 18.00
CA ALA A 368 -16.46 -11.08 17.17
C ALA A 368 -17.63 -11.96 16.68
N PHE A 369 -17.36 -13.18 16.24
CA PHE A 369 -18.35 -14.03 15.58
C PHE A 369 -18.89 -15.17 16.43
N VAL A 370 -18.25 -15.50 17.56
CA VAL A 370 -18.69 -16.62 18.42
C VAL A 370 -19.01 -16.19 19.83
N ARG A 371 -18.07 -15.58 20.57
CA ARG A 371 -18.32 -15.25 21.99
C ARG A 371 -19.23 -14.05 22.18
N ARG A 372 -19.13 -13.04 21.32
CA ARG A 372 -19.81 -11.74 21.44
C ARG A 372 -20.56 -11.39 20.16
N ALA A 373 -21.05 -12.40 19.45
CA ALA A 373 -21.68 -12.23 18.15
C ALA A 373 -22.89 -11.29 18.24
N GLN A 374 -22.83 -10.21 17.45
CA GLN A 374 -23.92 -9.25 17.29
C GLN A 374 -24.20 -9.07 15.80
N PHE A 375 -25.48 -9.07 15.42
CA PHE A 375 -25.92 -9.03 14.03
C PHE A 375 -26.71 -7.74 13.74
N THR A 376 -26.16 -6.58 14.09
CA THR A 376 -26.77 -5.28 13.75
C THR A 376 -26.28 -4.77 12.38
N PRO A 377 -26.96 -3.79 11.75
CA PRO A 377 -26.46 -3.13 10.56
C PRO A 377 -25.05 -2.53 10.69
N GLU A 378 -24.67 -1.98 11.86
CA GLU A 378 -23.30 -1.48 12.07
C GLU A 378 -22.28 -2.61 12.01
N HIS A 379 -22.59 -3.78 12.60
CA HIS A 379 -21.70 -4.94 12.54
C HIS A 379 -21.58 -5.45 11.11
N TRP A 380 -22.67 -5.51 10.35
CA TRP A 380 -22.60 -5.83 8.92
C TRP A 380 -21.69 -4.85 8.17
N TRP A 381 -21.87 -3.54 8.37
CA TRP A 381 -21.09 -2.51 7.69
C TRP A 381 -19.60 -2.63 8.01
N GLY A 382 -19.26 -2.72 9.30
CA GLY A 382 -17.88 -2.84 9.75
C GLY A 382 -17.19 -4.09 9.20
N TYR A 383 -17.87 -5.24 9.26
CA TYR A 383 -17.33 -6.48 8.71
C TYR A 383 -17.28 -6.49 7.19
N ALA A 384 -18.22 -5.86 6.50
CA ALA A 384 -18.19 -5.71 5.05
C ALA A 384 -17.01 -4.84 4.59
N VAL A 385 -16.77 -3.70 5.27
CA VAL A 385 -15.61 -2.84 5.00
C VAL A 385 -14.30 -3.59 5.26
N LEU A 386 -14.17 -4.26 6.41
CA LEU A 386 -13.00 -5.07 6.73
C LEU A 386 -12.80 -6.23 5.75
N ALA A 387 -13.88 -6.88 5.29
CA ALA A 387 -13.81 -7.96 4.31
C ALA A 387 -13.37 -7.46 2.93
N VAL A 388 -13.82 -6.30 2.49
CA VAL A 388 -13.34 -5.68 1.23
C VAL A 388 -11.84 -5.38 1.31
N LEU A 389 -11.37 -4.82 2.43
CA LEU A 389 -9.93 -4.60 2.66
C LEU A 389 -9.15 -5.92 2.70
N ALA A 390 -9.67 -6.95 3.37
CA ALA A 390 -9.04 -8.26 3.45
C ALA A 390 -8.94 -8.93 2.07
N ILE A 391 -10.02 -8.96 1.28
CA ILE A 391 -10.01 -9.49 -0.09
C ILE A 391 -9.01 -8.73 -0.95
N HIS A 392 -8.98 -7.41 -0.84
CA HIS A 392 -8.03 -6.58 -1.57
C HIS A 392 -6.58 -6.92 -1.17
N SER A 393 -6.31 -7.14 0.11
CA SER A 393 -4.99 -7.59 0.62
C SER A 393 -4.60 -9.02 0.25
N LEU A 394 -5.53 -9.85 -0.22
CA LEU A 394 -5.22 -11.19 -0.76
C LEU A 394 -4.84 -11.15 -2.24
N LEU A 395 -5.08 -10.04 -2.94
CA LEU A 395 -4.90 -9.91 -4.39
C LEU A 395 -3.98 -8.76 -4.78
N GLU A 396 -3.79 -7.81 -3.87
CA GLU A 396 -2.94 -6.63 -3.93
C GLU A 396 -2.48 -6.27 -2.51
N TYR A 397 -1.92 -5.08 -2.31
CA TYR A 397 -1.28 -4.66 -1.06
C TYR A 397 -1.81 -3.30 -0.53
N PRO A 398 -3.14 -3.08 -0.40
CA PRO A 398 -3.68 -1.81 0.11
C PRO A 398 -3.22 -1.49 1.54
N LEU A 399 -2.94 -2.51 2.35
CA LEU A 399 -2.46 -2.35 3.73
C LEU A 399 -0.97 -1.96 3.81
N TRP A 400 -0.31 -1.64 2.70
CA TRP A 400 0.99 -0.96 2.69
C TRP A 400 0.84 0.55 2.78
N TYR A 401 -0.38 1.07 2.62
CA TYR A 401 -0.62 2.49 2.55
C TYR A 401 -1.37 3.00 3.79
N ALA A 402 -0.89 4.09 4.38
CA ALA A 402 -1.41 4.60 5.65
C ALA A 402 -2.91 4.85 5.64
N HIS A 403 -3.47 5.40 4.55
CA HIS A 403 -4.90 5.69 4.40
C HIS A 403 -5.82 4.45 4.49
N PHE A 404 -5.39 3.28 4.02
CA PHE A 404 -6.15 2.04 4.19
C PHE A 404 -5.90 1.38 5.55
N ILE A 405 -4.65 1.43 6.06
CA ILE A 405 -4.32 1.01 7.43
C ILE A 405 -5.19 1.79 8.42
N GLY A 406 -5.38 3.09 8.21
CA GLY A 406 -6.16 3.95 9.08
C GLY A 406 -7.63 3.53 9.17
N ILE A 407 -8.21 3.04 8.08
CA ILE A 407 -9.57 2.48 8.07
C ILE A 407 -9.58 1.13 8.80
N ALA A 408 -8.68 0.21 8.42
CA ALA A 408 -8.63 -1.14 8.97
C ALA A 408 -8.36 -1.14 10.48
N ALA A 409 -7.32 -0.43 10.93
CA ALA A 409 -6.90 -0.39 12.33
C ALA A 409 -7.99 0.20 13.22
N LEU A 410 -8.61 1.31 12.81
CA LEU A 410 -9.68 1.92 13.59
C LEU A 410 -10.89 0.99 13.70
N LEU A 411 -11.32 0.34 12.60
CA LEU A 411 -12.44 -0.61 12.64
C LEU A 411 -12.14 -1.87 13.45
N LEU A 412 -10.94 -2.44 13.32
CA LEU A 412 -10.51 -3.56 14.15
C LEU A 412 -10.60 -3.22 15.64
N GLY A 413 -10.21 -2.00 16.02
CA GLY A 413 -10.37 -1.48 17.38
C GLY A 413 -11.83 -1.24 17.79
N VAL A 414 -12.64 -0.61 16.94
CA VAL A 414 -14.08 -0.37 17.20
C VAL A 414 -14.82 -1.68 17.47
N PHE A 415 -14.50 -2.74 16.71
CA PHE A 415 -15.16 -4.04 16.82
C PHE A 415 -14.48 -5.01 17.79
N ASP A 416 -13.39 -4.61 18.44
CA ASP A 416 -12.80 -5.38 19.53
C ASP A 416 -13.43 -5.00 20.89
N GLU A 417 -14.21 -5.92 21.44
CA GLU A 417 -14.86 -5.78 22.74
C GLU A 417 -14.04 -6.31 23.92
N THR A 418 -12.82 -6.78 23.67
CA THR A 418 -11.90 -7.18 24.75
C THR A 418 -11.34 -5.93 25.44
N GLY A 419 -11.28 -5.91 26.76
CA GLY A 419 -10.80 -4.76 27.52
C GLY A 419 -9.78 -5.19 28.55
N HIS A 420 -8.51 -5.29 28.16
CA HIS A 420 -7.42 -5.56 29.09
C HIS A 420 -7.08 -4.27 29.83
N ARG A 421 -7.15 -4.29 31.17
CA ARG A 421 -6.87 -3.11 32.00
C ARG A 421 -5.36 -2.87 32.06
N LEU A 422 -4.94 -1.64 31.77
CA LEU A 422 -3.56 -1.22 32.01
C LEU A 422 -3.39 -0.70 33.44
N GLU A 423 -2.42 -1.24 34.16
CA GLU A 423 -2.08 -0.79 35.52
C GLU A 423 -1.17 0.45 35.53
N LEU A 424 -0.43 0.70 34.44
CA LEU A 424 0.53 1.78 34.29
C LEU A 424 -0.11 3.11 33.86
N ARG A 425 -0.94 3.71 34.74
CA ARG A 425 -1.78 4.86 34.38
C ARG A 425 -0.99 6.15 34.05
N SER A 426 -0.19 6.65 34.99
CA SER A 426 0.59 7.89 34.79
C SER A 426 1.67 7.69 33.73
N THR A 427 2.46 6.61 33.85
CA THR A 427 3.51 6.25 32.90
C THR A 427 2.95 6.10 31.49
N GLY A 428 1.84 5.37 31.32
CA GLY A 428 1.21 5.20 30.02
C GLY A 428 0.74 6.52 29.40
N ARG A 429 0.18 7.43 30.20
CA ARG A 429 -0.21 8.78 29.72
C ARG A 429 0.99 9.57 29.22
N PHE A 430 2.10 9.55 29.97
CA PHE A 430 3.34 10.20 29.54
C PHE A 430 3.93 9.53 28.29
N SER A 431 3.88 8.21 28.18
CA SER A 431 4.33 7.48 26.99
C SER A 431 3.52 7.87 25.76
N VAL A 432 2.18 7.90 25.84
CA VAL A 432 1.35 8.35 24.70
C VAL A 432 1.65 9.81 24.36
N ALA A 433 1.84 10.69 25.34
CA ALA A 433 2.19 12.08 25.08
C ALA A 433 3.55 12.20 24.36
N ALA A 434 4.56 11.48 24.82
CA ALA A 434 5.88 11.44 24.18
C ALA A 434 5.79 10.88 22.76
N ILE A 435 5.05 9.80 22.54
CA ILE A 435 4.82 9.22 21.22
C ILE A 435 4.17 10.23 20.28
N LEU A 436 3.17 10.98 20.73
CA LEU A 436 2.51 11.99 19.89
C LEU A 436 3.43 13.16 19.55
N VAL A 437 4.22 13.65 20.51
CA VAL A 437 5.19 14.73 20.27
C VAL A 437 6.29 14.28 19.31
N LEU A 438 6.90 13.12 19.56
CA LEU A 438 7.93 12.55 18.69
C LEU A 438 7.37 12.20 17.31
N GLY A 439 6.17 11.64 17.25
CA GLY A 439 5.47 11.33 16.01
C GLY A 439 5.18 12.58 15.18
N ALA A 440 4.73 13.67 15.80
CA ALA A 440 4.53 14.95 15.12
C ALA A 440 5.85 15.54 14.61
N ALA A 441 6.93 15.46 15.40
CA ALA A 441 8.26 15.90 14.98
C ALA A 441 8.79 15.09 13.80
N LEU A 442 8.66 13.76 13.83
CA LEU A 442 9.05 12.87 12.73
C LEU A 442 8.19 13.07 11.49
N LEU A 443 6.89 13.34 11.64
CA LEU A 443 6.01 13.65 10.53
C LEU A 443 6.40 14.96 9.83
N TRP A 444 6.79 15.97 10.62
CA TRP A 444 7.34 17.22 10.10
C TRP A 444 8.68 17.00 9.38
N GLN A 445 9.62 16.30 10.02
CA GLN A 445 10.93 15.98 9.42
C GLN A 445 10.79 15.15 8.15
N GLY A 446 9.88 14.17 8.13
CA GLY A 446 9.58 13.36 6.96
C GLY A 446 9.06 14.18 5.79
N LEU A 447 8.24 15.21 6.04
CA LEU A 447 7.81 16.14 5.00
C LEU A 447 8.99 16.92 4.40
N GLN A 448 9.91 17.40 5.24
CA GLN A 448 11.09 18.13 4.74
C GLN A 448 12.00 17.20 3.93
N SER A 449 12.32 16.02 4.47
CA SER A 449 13.10 15.00 3.76
C SER A 449 12.50 14.64 2.41
N TYR A 450 11.18 14.42 2.36
CA TYR A 450 10.50 14.09 1.10
C TYR A 450 10.53 15.23 0.09
N ARG A 451 10.35 16.49 0.53
CA ARG A 451 10.45 17.66 -0.36
C ARG A 451 11.83 17.76 -1.01
N HIS A 452 12.89 17.49 -0.26
CA HIS A 452 14.24 17.40 -0.81
C HIS A 452 14.35 16.30 -1.88
N LEU A 453 13.81 15.10 -1.61
CA LEU A 453 13.79 13.99 -2.57
C LEU A 453 12.97 14.30 -3.84
N GLU A 454 11.82 14.97 -3.68
CA GLU A 454 10.96 15.39 -4.77
C GLU A 454 11.62 16.47 -5.64
N ASN A 455 12.24 17.47 -5.00
CA ASN A 455 13.02 18.50 -5.68
C ASN A 455 14.21 17.89 -6.43
N ALA A 456 14.92 16.95 -5.80
CA ALA A 456 16.01 16.22 -6.44
C ALA A 456 15.51 15.44 -7.67
N SER A 457 14.38 14.73 -7.55
CA SER A 457 13.79 13.96 -8.66
C SER A 457 13.39 14.87 -9.82
N SER A 458 12.76 16.01 -9.51
CA SER A 458 12.38 17.02 -10.50
C SER A 458 13.61 17.64 -11.18
N ALA A 459 14.65 17.97 -10.41
CA ALA A 459 15.92 18.50 -10.93
C ALA A 459 16.65 17.49 -11.81
N ARG A 460 16.61 16.18 -11.47
CA ARG A 460 17.18 15.10 -12.31
C ARG A 460 16.46 14.97 -13.63
N GLN A 461 15.13 15.08 -13.65
CA GLN A 461 14.38 15.06 -14.90
C GLN A 461 14.77 16.25 -15.80
N ALA A 462 15.08 17.41 -15.20
CA ALA A 462 15.62 18.58 -15.87
C ALA A 462 17.15 18.53 -16.10
N ALA A 463 17.88 17.52 -15.62
CA ALA A 463 19.34 17.48 -15.73
C ALA A 463 19.83 17.27 -17.18
N ALA A 464 18.97 16.76 -18.06
CA ALA A 464 19.19 16.81 -19.51
C ALA A 464 19.37 18.25 -20.03
N SER A 465 19.02 19.27 -19.24
CA SER A 465 19.11 20.70 -19.54
C SER A 465 20.38 21.38 -19.02
N GLY A 466 21.31 20.68 -18.36
CA GLY A 466 22.67 21.16 -18.06
C GLY A 466 23.18 20.95 -16.61
N ILE A 467 24.48 21.23 -16.41
CA ILE A 467 25.27 20.98 -15.18
C ILE A 467 24.64 21.59 -13.91
N ALA A 468 23.97 22.74 -14.02
CA ALA A 468 23.35 23.41 -12.88
C ALA A 468 22.19 22.60 -12.26
N ALA A 469 21.43 21.86 -13.09
CA ALA A 469 20.33 21.04 -12.62
C ALA A 469 20.83 19.74 -11.96
N GLU A 470 21.92 19.17 -12.48
CA GLU A 470 22.60 18.02 -11.86
C GLU A 470 23.19 18.38 -10.49
N LYS A 471 23.87 19.53 -10.37
CA LYS A 471 24.37 20.02 -9.08
C LYS A 471 23.23 20.22 -8.08
N ARG A 472 22.13 20.84 -8.50
CA ARG A 472 20.96 21.03 -7.63
C ARG A 472 20.39 19.69 -7.16
N ALA A 473 20.27 18.72 -8.06
CA ALA A 473 19.81 17.38 -7.68
C ALA A 473 20.73 16.76 -6.62
N HIS A 474 22.04 16.89 -6.78
CA HIS A 474 23.02 16.40 -5.81
C HIS A 474 22.87 17.07 -4.43
N ASP A 475 22.81 18.41 -4.40
CA ASP A 475 22.68 19.18 -3.16
C ASP A 475 21.39 18.83 -2.39
N GLU A 476 20.27 18.65 -3.11
CA GLU A 476 18.99 18.24 -2.53
C GLU A 476 19.04 16.81 -1.95
N LEU A 477 19.71 15.86 -2.63
CA LEU A 477 19.88 14.50 -2.08
C LEU A 477 20.75 14.50 -0.83
N LEU A 478 21.82 15.29 -0.79
CA LEU A 478 22.66 15.41 0.42
C LEU A 478 21.86 16.00 1.57
N ALA A 479 21.06 17.04 1.34
CA ALA A 479 20.20 17.63 2.36
C ALA A 479 19.16 16.63 2.91
N SER A 480 18.67 15.70 2.07
CA SER A 480 17.74 14.66 2.54
C SER A 480 18.39 13.63 3.50
N LEU A 481 19.72 13.47 3.45
CA LEU A 481 20.46 12.56 4.35
C LEU A 481 20.55 13.07 5.80
N ASP A 482 20.30 14.36 6.02
CA ASP A 482 20.28 14.96 7.37
C ASP A 482 19.03 14.56 8.18
N TYR A 483 18.06 13.91 7.54
CA TYR A 483 16.80 13.48 8.16
C TYR A 483 16.76 11.97 8.42
N PRO A 484 16.09 11.52 9.50
CA PRO A 484 16.07 10.11 9.89
C PRO A 484 15.18 9.22 8.99
N LEU A 485 14.30 9.82 8.18
CA LEU A 485 13.38 9.11 7.29
C LEU A 485 13.79 9.34 5.83
N PHE A 486 13.62 8.30 5.01
CA PHE A 486 13.85 8.28 3.56
C PHE A 486 15.32 8.43 3.11
N SER A 487 16.27 8.30 4.02
CA SER A 487 17.70 8.32 3.68
C SER A 487 18.10 7.18 2.73
N SER A 488 17.41 6.04 2.76
CA SER A 488 17.61 4.95 1.80
C SER A 488 17.23 5.34 0.36
N TYR A 489 16.21 6.18 0.17
CA TYR A 489 15.87 6.72 -1.16
C TYR A 489 16.93 7.69 -1.65
N ALA A 490 17.47 8.52 -0.75
CA ALA A 490 18.58 9.41 -1.08
C ALA A 490 19.82 8.62 -1.53
N GLN A 491 20.19 7.58 -0.77
CA GLN A 491 21.31 6.69 -1.09
C GLN A 491 21.10 5.94 -2.40
N LEU A 492 19.88 5.45 -2.66
CA LEU A 492 19.48 4.83 -3.93
C LEU A 492 19.74 5.77 -5.12
N PHE A 493 19.34 7.04 -5.00
CA PHE A 493 19.54 8.02 -6.06
C PHE A 493 20.99 8.46 -6.21
N ILE A 494 21.72 8.64 -5.11
CA ILE A 494 23.16 8.92 -5.15
C ILE A 494 23.91 7.77 -5.83
N ALA A 495 23.62 6.52 -5.44
CA ALA A 495 24.22 5.33 -6.03
C ALA A 495 23.89 5.21 -7.54
N GLY A 496 22.65 5.52 -7.93
CA GLY A 496 22.23 5.45 -9.33
C GLY A 496 22.81 6.54 -10.23
N MET A 497 23.28 7.66 -9.67
CA MET A 497 23.96 8.74 -10.41
C MET A 497 25.48 8.58 -10.42
N MET A 498 26.02 7.72 -9.56
CA MET A 498 27.45 7.53 -9.43
C MET A 498 28.02 6.77 -10.64
N GLU A 499 29.03 7.34 -11.29
CA GLU A 499 29.80 6.62 -12.30
C GLU A 499 30.61 5.51 -11.62
N PRO A 500 30.45 4.25 -12.07
CA PRO A 500 31.16 3.12 -11.49
C PRO A 500 32.63 3.16 -11.93
N GLY A 501 33.57 2.86 -11.03
CA GLY A 501 35.01 2.96 -11.31
C GLY A 501 35.90 2.65 -10.10
N GLU A 502 37.22 2.64 -10.31
CA GLU A 502 38.22 2.35 -9.25
C GLU A 502 38.35 3.45 -8.20
N GLU A 503 38.06 4.70 -8.56
CA GLU A 503 38.13 5.80 -7.60
C GLU A 503 37.11 5.57 -6.48
N LYS A 504 37.58 5.58 -5.23
CA LYS A 504 36.77 5.34 -4.02
C LYS A 504 36.00 4.01 -4.08
N LEU A 505 36.59 3.00 -4.73
CA LEU A 505 35.95 1.72 -5.02
C LEU A 505 35.27 1.07 -3.81
N ALA A 506 35.93 1.07 -2.64
CA ALA A 506 35.36 0.49 -1.43
C ALA A 506 34.05 1.20 -1.00
N GLN A 507 34.04 2.55 -1.06
CA GLN A 507 32.85 3.33 -0.75
C GLN A 507 31.76 3.10 -1.80
N LYS A 508 32.12 3.10 -3.09
CA LYS A 508 31.17 2.87 -4.20
C LYS A 508 30.52 1.49 -4.10
N LEU A 509 31.32 0.45 -3.85
CA LEU A 509 30.87 -0.93 -3.70
C LEU A 509 29.93 -1.09 -2.49
N SER A 510 30.27 -0.45 -1.36
CA SER A 510 29.43 -0.49 -0.16
C SER A 510 28.10 0.22 -0.37
N LEU A 511 28.12 1.45 -0.92
CA LEU A 511 26.91 2.24 -1.15
C LEU A 511 26.00 1.57 -2.19
N ASN A 512 26.57 1.12 -3.31
CA ASN A 512 25.80 0.45 -4.37
C ASN A 512 25.20 -0.87 -3.86
N GLY A 513 25.96 -1.66 -3.10
CA GLY A 513 25.45 -2.88 -2.48
C GLY A 513 24.32 -2.63 -1.47
N HIS A 514 24.42 -1.56 -0.66
CA HIS A 514 23.39 -1.19 0.29
C HIS A 514 22.11 -0.68 -0.39
N ALA A 515 22.25 0.14 -1.44
CA ALA A 515 21.14 0.60 -2.27
C ALA A 515 20.46 -0.55 -3.04
N LEU A 516 21.24 -1.49 -3.56
CA LEU A 516 20.73 -2.66 -4.29
C LEU A 516 19.88 -3.57 -3.39
N ARG A 517 20.21 -3.69 -2.10
CA ARG A 517 19.39 -4.42 -1.12
C ARG A 517 18.09 -3.69 -0.74
N PHE A 518 18.01 -2.37 -0.94
CA PHE A 518 16.79 -1.62 -0.73
C PHE A 518 15.84 -1.74 -1.91
N ILE A 519 16.28 -1.24 -3.07
CA ILE A 519 15.53 -1.27 -4.31
C ILE A 519 16.52 -1.70 -5.41
N PRO A 520 16.52 -2.99 -5.78
CA PRO A 520 17.37 -3.47 -6.84
C PRO A 520 16.87 -2.90 -8.17
N THR A 521 17.50 -1.86 -8.67
CA THR A 521 17.21 -1.31 -10.01
C THR A 521 18.19 -1.90 -11.02
N ALA A 522 17.81 -1.91 -12.30
CA ALA A 522 18.67 -2.40 -13.38
C ALA A 522 20.07 -1.76 -13.33
N THR A 523 20.14 -0.43 -13.26
CA THR A 523 21.38 0.34 -13.17
C THR A 523 22.25 -0.13 -12.01
N LEU A 524 21.72 -0.17 -10.78
CA LEU A 524 22.50 -0.60 -9.62
C LEU A 524 22.96 -2.06 -9.74
N SER A 525 22.12 -2.92 -10.32
CA SER A 525 22.39 -4.36 -10.46
C SER A 525 23.58 -4.61 -11.38
N TYR A 526 23.62 -3.94 -12.55
CA TYR A 526 24.76 -4.01 -13.47
C TYR A 526 26.00 -3.30 -12.90
N HIS A 527 25.84 -2.10 -12.32
CA HIS A 527 26.94 -1.37 -11.68
C HIS A 527 27.61 -2.20 -10.57
N GLN A 528 26.83 -2.99 -9.82
CA GLN A 528 27.36 -3.87 -8.79
C GLN A 528 28.30 -4.93 -9.39
N ALA A 529 27.96 -5.50 -10.55
CA ALA A 529 28.83 -6.46 -11.23
C ALA A 529 30.18 -5.84 -11.62
N TRP A 530 30.17 -4.60 -12.14
CA TRP A 530 31.41 -3.91 -12.51
C TRP A 530 32.26 -3.54 -11.30
N LEU A 531 31.64 -3.04 -10.23
CA LEU A 531 32.34 -2.72 -8.97
C LEU A 531 32.95 -3.98 -8.33
N LEU A 532 32.24 -5.12 -8.39
CA LEU A 532 32.79 -6.41 -7.93
C LEU A 532 34.01 -6.83 -8.77
N ALA A 533 33.96 -6.65 -10.09
CA ALA A 533 35.09 -6.96 -10.97
C ALA A 533 36.31 -6.08 -10.64
N TRP A 534 36.13 -4.76 -10.47
CA TRP A 534 37.18 -3.85 -10.02
C TRP A 534 37.74 -4.22 -8.65
N SER A 535 36.91 -4.73 -7.75
CA SER A 535 37.34 -5.13 -6.39
C SER A 535 38.10 -6.46 -6.35
N GLY A 536 38.38 -7.08 -7.50
CA GLY A 536 39.08 -8.36 -7.56
C GLY A 536 38.21 -9.56 -7.20
N GLN A 537 36.88 -9.45 -7.35
CA GLN A 537 35.91 -10.51 -7.04
C GLN A 537 35.22 -11.03 -8.32
N PRO A 538 35.95 -11.69 -9.25
CA PRO A 538 35.42 -12.03 -10.57
C PRO A 538 34.25 -13.01 -10.53
N GLN A 539 34.23 -13.97 -9.59
CA GLN A 539 33.11 -14.90 -9.47
C GLN A 539 31.83 -14.21 -8.97
N ALA A 540 31.97 -13.30 -7.99
CA ALA A 540 30.84 -12.53 -7.50
C ALA A 540 30.29 -11.60 -8.59
N ALA A 541 31.17 -10.99 -9.39
CA ALA A 541 30.80 -10.18 -10.54
C ALA A 541 29.98 -10.98 -11.57
N ARG A 542 30.42 -12.20 -11.92
CA ARG A 542 29.68 -13.11 -12.82
C ARG A 542 28.30 -13.47 -12.27
N ASN A 543 28.23 -13.89 -11.01
CA ASN A 543 26.96 -14.26 -10.37
C ASN A 543 25.97 -13.07 -10.36
N GLN A 544 26.46 -11.87 -10.04
CA GLN A 544 25.66 -10.65 -10.05
C GLN A 544 25.21 -10.26 -11.47
N LEU A 545 26.09 -10.42 -12.46
CA LEU A 545 25.77 -10.13 -13.85
C LEU A 545 24.70 -11.07 -14.40
N GLU A 546 24.79 -12.36 -14.10
CA GLU A 546 23.76 -13.33 -14.48
C GLU A 546 22.38 -12.96 -13.90
N ARG A 547 22.31 -12.67 -12.60
CA ARG A 547 21.08 -12.17 -11.96
C ARG A 547 20.54 -10.93 -12.66
N SER A 548 21.41 -10.01 -13.03
CA SER A 548 21.04 -8.75 -13.67
C SER A 548 20.47 -8.98 -15.07
N ILE A 549 21.04 -9.91 -15.84
CA ILE A 549 20.57 -10.27 -17.19
C ILE A 549 19.19 -10.90 -17.13
N TRP A 550 18.99 -11.85 -16.21
CA TRP A 550 17.70 -12.54 -16.08
C TRP A 550 16.61 -11.64 -15.50
N ALA A 551 16.95 -10.72 -14.59
CA ALA A 551 15.99 -9.76 -14.05
C ALA A 551 15.71 -8.57 -14.98
N TYR A 552 16.73 -8.05 -15.67
CA TYR A 552 16.66 -6.82 -16.49
C TYR A 552 17.19 -7.03 -17.90
N PRO A 553 16.54 -7.92 -18.69
CA PRO A 553 16.99 -8.25 -20.05
C PRO A 553 16.79 -7.08 -21.02
N ALA A 554 15.82 -6.19 -20.77
CA ALA A 554 15.56 -5.04 -21.63
C ALA A 554 16.67 -3.98 -21.55
N GLU A 555 17.32 -3.86 -20.39
CA GLU A 555 18.41 -2.93 -20.12
C GLU A 555 19.79 -3.50 -20.48
N TYR A 556 19.86 -4.80 -20.79
CA TYR A 556 21.11 -5.48 -21.16
C TYR A 556 21.87 -4.82 -22.33
N PRO A 557 21.23 -4.38 -23.44
CA PRO A 557 21.97 -3.76 -24.55
C PRO A 557 22.81 -2.55 -24.11
N ARG A 558 22.24 -1.69 -23.25
CA ARG A 558 22.97 -0.56 -22.69
C ARG A 558 24.10 -1.03 -21.77
N ALA A 559 23.84 -1.99 -20.89
CA ALA A 559 24.85 -2.55 -20.00
C ALA A 559 26.00 -3.25 -20.77
N HIS A 560 25.70 -3.87 -21.91
CA HIS A 560 26.66 -4.50 -22.80
C HIS A 560 27.57 -3.46 -23.46
N ASP A 561 27.03 -2.33 -23.93
CA ASP A 561 27.83 -1.24 -24.50
C ASP A 561 28.79 -0.64 -23.45
N GLU A 562 28.29 -0.41 -22.24
CA GLU A 562 29.09 0.06 -21.11
C GLU A 562 30.21 -0.95 -20.77
N LEU A 563 29.89 -2.25 -20.70
CA LEU A 563 30.85 -3.31 -20.44
C LEU A 563 31.90 -3.47 -21.56
N THR A 564 31.52 -3.25 -22.83
CA THR A 564 32.42 -3.28 -23.99
C THR A 564 33.46 -2.16 -23.91
N GLN A 565 33.04 -0.96 -23.50
CA GLN A 565 33.98 0.15 -23.26
C GLN A 565 34.96 -0.18 -22.12
N LEU A 566 34.49 -0.82 -21.05
CA LEU A 566 35.34 -1.26 -19.94
C LEU A 566 36.34 -2.35 -20.38
N ALA A 567 35.90 -3.32 -21.17
CA ALA A 567 36.76 -4.35 -21.76
C ALA A 567 37.83 -3.77 -22.69
N THR A 568 37.53 -2.69 -23.40
CA THR A 568 38.51 -1.99 -24.24
C THR A 568 39.59 -1.29 -23.40
N ARG A 569 39.21 -0.70 -22.26
CA ARG A 569 40.13 0.01 -21.36
C ARG A 569 40.94 -0.93 -20.44
N GLN A 570 40.35 -2.03 -19.99
CA GLN A 570 40.94 -3.00 -19.06
C GLN A 570 40.60 -4.45 -19.47
N PRO A 571 41.20 -4.96 -20.57
CA PRO A 571 40.81 -6.23 -21.19
C PRO A 571 40.98 -7.44 -20.27
N GLU A 572 42.08 -7.54 -19.52
CA GLU A 572 42.35 -8.68 -18.63
C GLU A 572 41.24 -8.90 -17.59
N ARG A 573 40.58 -7.82 -17.16
CA ARG A 573 39.56 -7.86 -16.13
C ARG A 573 38.15 -8.01 -16.68
N PHE A 574 37.81 -7.29 -17.76
CA PHE A 574 36.44 -7.17 -18.24
C PHE A 574 36.14 -7.99 -19.49
N GLN A 575 37.14 -8.39 -20.29
CA GLN A 575 36.91 -9.27 -21.44
C GLN A 575 36.26 -10.61 -21.05
N PRO A 576 36.72 -11.31 -19.99
CA PRO A 576 36.08 -12.56 -19.55
C PRO A 576 34.67 -12.36 -18.97
N LEU A 577 34.35 -11.14 -18.54
CA LEU A 577 33.03 -10.78 -18.03
C LEU A 577 32.07 -10.46 -19.18
N LEU A 578 32.56 -9.78 -20.22
CA LEU A 578 31.82 -9.50 -21.46
C LEU A 578 31.42 -10.79 -22.16
N GLU A 579 32.37 -11.71 -22.37
CA GLU A 579 32.12 -13.02 -22.99
C GLU A 579 31.05 -13.81 -22.21
N PHE A 580 31.17 -13.83 -20.88
CA PHE A 580 30.17 -14.46 -20.01
C PHE A 580 28.80 -13.79 -20.14
N ALA A 581 28.75 -12.46 -20.20
CA ALA A 581 27.51 -11.70 -20.34
C ALA A 581 26.80 -12.06 -21.64
N THR A 582 27.52 -12.08 -22.76
CA THR A 582 26.98 -12.38 -24.09
C THR A 582 26.39 -13.78 -24.12
N LEU A 583 27.12 -14.77 -23.60
CA LEU A 583 26.62 -16.15 -23.48
C LEU A 583 25.32 -16.22 -22.66
N LYS A 584 25.29 -15.58 -21.48
CA LYS A 584 24.11 -15.61 -20.61
C LYS A 584 22.89 -14.89 -21.20
N TYR A 585 23.11 -13.83 -21.96
CA TYR A 585 22.02 -13.16 -22.66
C TYR A 585 21.50 -14.00 -23.83
N GLU A 586 22.35 -14.76 -24.52
CA GLU A 586 21.92 -15.74 -25.52
C GLU A 586 21.09 -16.87 -24.90
N GLU A 587 21.50 -17.41 -23.75
CA GLU A 587 20.72 -18.37 -22.96
C GLU A 587 19.32 -17.82 -22.63
N TYR A 588 19.24 -16.58 -22.12
CA TYR A 588 17.98 -15.89 -21.87
C TYR A 588 17.12 -15.78 -23.13
N ARG A 589 17.70 -15.35 -24.26
CA ARG A 589 16.97 -15.20 -25.52
C ARG A 589 16.42 -16.54 -26.01
N SER A 590 17.20 -17.61 -25.93
CA SER A 590 16.75 -18.96 -26.31
C SER A 590 15.61 -19.46 -25.43
N ALA A 591 15.67 -19.22 -24.13
CA ALA A 591 14.57 -19.53 -23.21
C ALA A 591 13.32 -18.70 -23.53
N ALA A 592 13.49 -17.39 -23.79
CA ALA A 592 12.38 -16.48 -24.10
C ALA A 592 11.68 -16.82 -25.42
N VAL A 593 12.40 -17.32 -26.42
CA VAL A 593 11.81 -17.82 -27.68
C VAL A 593 11.03 -19.11 -27.42
N SER A 594 11.55 -20.00 -26.57
CA SER A 594 10.89 -21.28 -26.26
C SER A 594 9.62 -21.13 -25.40
N ALA A 595 9.50 -20.02 -24.68
CA ALA A 595 8.36 -19.72 -23.81
C ALA A 595 7.21 -18.96 -24.50
N ARG A 596 7.44 -18.43 -25.72
CA ARG A 596 6.41 -17.80 -26.58
C ARG A 596 5.75 -18.83 -27.46
#